data_AF-A0A497NBE4-F1
#
_entry.id   AF-A0A497NBE4-F1
#
_cell.length_a   1.000
_cell.length_b   1.000
_cell.length_c   1.000
_cell.angle_alpha   90.00
_cell.angle_beta   90.00
_cell.angle_gamma   90.00
#
_symmetry.space_group_name_H-M   'P 1'
#
loop_
_entity.id
_entity.type
_entity.pdbx_description
1 polymer ?
#
loop_
_entity_poly.entity_id
_entity_poly.type
_entity_poly.pdbx_seq_one_letter_code
_entity_poly.pdbx_strand_id
1 'polypeptide(L)'
;MIDVSEPLPESTVGFKTIHHIKSDEKYIGYVEASYLQKKDVKAFKRLKRKLKVGQPFGVQVFIDVEKSGVTASTLGKEGLLELVESLKTKLKGVEERDIYIMELLGKKRNMIGRATDLK
;
A
#
# COMPACT_ATOMS: atom_id res chain seq x y z
N MET A 1 9.97 8.76 11.28
CA MET A 1 9.21 7.54 11.66
C MET A 1 7.92 7.51 10.87
N ILE A 2 7.69 6.44 10.11
CA ILE A 2 6.48 6.27 9.28
C ILE A 2 5.43 5.45 10.03
N ASP A 3 4.20 5.93 10.02
CA ASP A 3 3.04 5.28 10.65
C ASP A 3 1.89 5.10 9.64
N VAL A 4 1.13 4.02 9.82
CA VAL A 4 -0.05 3.69 9.01
C VAL A 4 -1.26 3.59 9.93
N SER A 5 -2.23 4.48 9.72
CA SER A 5 -3.40 4.63 10.58
C SER A 5 -4.28 3.37 10.62
N GLU A 6 -5.23 3.35 11.56
CA GLU A 6 -6.40 2.46 11.44
C GLU A 6 -7.17 2.70 10.13
N PRO A 7 -7.96 1.71 9.66
CA PRO A 7 -8.82 1.88 8.50
C PRO A 7 -9.72 3.11 8.64
N LEU A 8 -9.75 3.93 7.59
CA LEU A 8 -10.63 5.10 7.51
C LEU A 8 -12.10 4.67 7.30
N PRO A 9 -13.09 5.52 7.61
CA PRO A 9 -14.52 5.21 7.47
C PRO A 9 -14.95 4.79 6.05
N GLU A 10 -14.22 5.22 5.03
CA GLU A 10 -14.44 4.85 3.62
C GLU A 10 -14.05 3.39 3.32
N SER A 11 -13.43 2.71 4.28
CA SER A 11 -13.06 1.31 4.18
C SER A 11 -14.29 0.40 4.17
N THR A 12 -14.29 -0.56 3.26
CA THR A 12 -15.23 -1.69 3.26
C THR A 12 -14.52 -2.93 3.81
N VAL A 13 -14.73 -3.22 5.10
CA VAL A 13 -14.07 -4.34 5.80
C VAL A 13 -14.28 -5.66 5.05
N GLY A 14 -13.19 -6.41 4.86
CA GLY A 14 -13.19 -7.67 4.13
C GLY A 14 -13.14 -7.53 2.61
N PHE A 15 -13.17 -6.31 2.07
CA PHE A 15 -13.06 -6.04 0.63
C PHE A 15 -11.93 -5.04 0.30
N LYS A 16 -11.95 -3.85 0.89
CA LYS A 16 -10.97 -2.79 0.67
C LYS A 16 -10.83 -1.93 1.92
N THR A 17 -9.62 -1.68 2.38
CA THR A 17 -9.34 -0.70 3.45
C THR A 17 -8.49 0.45 2.92
N ILE A 18 -8.73 1.63 3.47
CA ILE A 18 -7.96 2.84 3.18
C ILE A 18 -7.33 3.30 4.49
N HIS A 19 -6.06 3.67 4.47
CA HIS A 19 -5.33 4.14 5.65
C HIS A 19 -4.53 5.38 5.31
N HIS A 20 -4.43 6.32 6.23
CA HIS A 20 -3.48 7.41 6.10
C HIS A 20 -2.06 6.94 6.43
N ILE A 21 -1.10 7.54 5.72
CA ILE A 21 0.32 7.37 5.96
C ILE A 21 0.84 8.69 6.52
N LYS A 22 1.55 8.60 7.64
CA LYS A 22 2.17 9.74 8.29
C LYS A 22 3.67 9.54 8.40
N SER A 23 4.43 10.61 8.22
CA SER A 23 5.84 10.68 8.63
C SER A 23 5.96 11.74 9.71
N ASP A 24 6.47 11.37 10.87
CA ASP A 24 6.62 12.28 12.02
C ASP A 24 5.32 13.04 12.32
N GLU A 25 4.23 12.26 12.41
CA GLU A 25 2.84 12.69 12.64
C GLU A 25 2.19 13.53 11.54
N LYS A 26 2.94 13.92 10.50
CA LYS A 26 2.43 14.68 9.35
C LYS A 26 1.94 13.75 8.25
N TYR A 27 0.78 14.07 7.68
CA TYR A 27 0.25 13.34 6.53
C TYR A 27 1.20 13.43 5.33
N ILE A 28 1.53 12.28 4.75
CA ILE A 28 2.32 12.19 3.52
C ILE A 28 1.59 11.45 2.38
N GLY A 29 0.46 10.82 2.68
CA GLY A 29 -0.27 10.05 1.70
C GLY A 29 -1.25 9.07 2.30
N TYR A 30 -1.71 8.12 1.49
CA TYR A 30 -2.62 7.07 1.92
C TYR A 30 -2.30 5.75 1.22
N VAL A 31 -2.76 4.65 1.80
CA VAL A 31 -2.70 3.32 1.18
C VAL A 31 -4.11 2.79 0.98
N GLU A 32 -4.34 2.18 -0.17
CA GLU A 32 -5.52 1.36 -0.46
C GLU A 32 -5.10 -0.10 -0.48
N ALA A 33 -5.62 -0.89 0.46
CA ALA A 33 -5.40 -2.33 0.51
C ALA A 33 -6.68 -3.05 0.08
N SER A 34 -6.62 -3.83 -1.00
CA SER A 34 -7.72 -4.71 -1.41
C SER A 34 -7.51 -6.11 -0.83
N TYR A 35 -8.58 -6.87 -0.67
CA TYR A 35 -8.53 -8.19 -0.06
C TYR A 35 -9.16 -9.23 -0.97
N LEU A 36 -8.46 -10.37 -1.14
CA LEU A 36 -8.90 -11.44 -2.03
C LEU A 36 -10.23 -12.05 -1.57
N GLN A 37 -11.19 -12.10 -2.47
CA GLN A 37 -12.46 -12.78 -2.27
C GLN A 37 -12.36 -14.25 -2.68
N LYS A 38 -13.35 -15.05 -2.26
CA LYS A 38 -13.46 -16.48 -2.64
C LYS A 38 -13.42 -16.70 -4.15
N LYS A 39 -14.00 -15.78 -4.93
CA LYS A 39 -13.97 -15.82 -6.40
C LYS A 39 -12.57 -15.58 -6.96
N ASP A 40 -11.81 -14.67 -6.36
CA ASP A 40 -10.47 -14.32 -6.82
C ASP A 40 -9.53 -15.49 -6.60
N VAL A 41 -9.52 -16.08 -5.39
CA VAL A 41 -8.69 -17.25 -5.06
C VAL A 41 -8.94 -18.42 -6.01
N LYS A 42 -10.18 -18.62 -6.47
CA LYS A 42 -10.50 -19.66 -7.48
C LYS A 42 -9.85 -19.36 -8.83
N ALA A 43 -9.84 -18.11 -9.27
CA ALA A 43 -9.19 -17.70 -10.52
C ALA A 43 -7.66 -17.88 -10.44
N PHE A 44 -7.08 -17.66 -9.27
CA PHE A 44 -5.64 -17.82 -9.03
C PHE A 44 -5.17 -19.27 -8.86
N LYS A 45 -6.05 -20.28 -8.84
CA LYS A 45 -5.66 -21.70 -8.74
C LYS A 45 -4.70 -22.17 -9.83
N ARG A 46 -4.64 -21.47 -10.97
CA ARG A 46 -3.72 -21.76 -12.07
C ARG A 46 -2.29 -21.23 -11.84
N LEU A 47 -2.10 -20.37 -10.84
CA LEU A 47 -0.80 -19.81 -10.48
C LEU A 47 -0.20 -20.63 -9.33
N LYS A 48 1.13 -20.84 -9.33
CA LYS A 48 1.87 -21.62 -8.31
C LYS A 48 1.87 -20.98 -6.91
N ARG A 49 0.99 -20.02 -6.64
CA ARG A 49 0.94 -19.24 -5.40
C ARG A 49 -0.22 -19.72 -4.53
N LYS A 50 0.06 -19.95 -3.24
CA LYS A 50 -0.97 -20.30 -2.25
C LYS A 50 -1.62 -19.03 -1.71
N LEU A 51 -2.64 -18.53 -2.42
CA LEU A 51 -3.45 -17.39 -1.98
C LEU A 51 -4.61 -17.82 -1.08
N LYS A 52 -4.96 -16.97 -0.10
CA LYS A 52 -6.08 -17.20 0.83
C LYS A 52 -7.13 -16.11 0.71
N VAL A 53 -8.38 -16.44 1.04
CA VAL A 53 -9.46 -15.45 1.16
C VAL A 53 -9.14 -14.50 2.30
N GLY A 54 -9.35 -13.21 2.10
CA GLY A 54 -9.03 -12.17 3.07
C GLY A 54 -7.54 -11.80 3.12
N GLN A 55 -6.70 -12.33 2.23
CA GLN A 55 -5.31 -11.89 2.12
C GLN A 55 -5.25 -10.53 1.42
N PRO A 56 -4.46 -9.54 1.95
CA PRO A 56 -4.19 -8.30 1.24
C PRO A 56 -3.53 -8.56 -0.11
N PHE A 57 -4.04 -7.93 -1.16
CA PHE A 57 -3.57 -8.12 -2.53
C PHE A 57 -3.82 -6.86 -3.36
N GLY A 58 -2.87 -6.50 -4.24
CA GLY A 58 -2.96 -5.26 -5.02
C GLY A 58 -2.98 -4.02 -4.15
N VAL A 59 -2.11 -3.99 -3.12
CA VAL A 59 -1.97 -2.87 -2.19
C VAL A 59 -1.31 -1.70 -2.93
N GLN A 60 -1.98 -0.55 -2.91
CA GLN A 60 -1.57 0.64 -3.62
C GLN A 60 -1.23 1.76 -2.62
N VAL A 61 0.03 2.16 -2.60
CA VAL A 61 0.55 3.27 -1.80
C VAL A 61 0.54 4.51 -2.66
N PHE A 62 -0.05 5.57 -2.13
CA PHE A 62 -0.13 6.88 -2.76
C PHE A 62 0.56 7.91 -1.89
N ILE A 63 1.70 8.42 -2.37
CA ILE A 63 2.38 9.57 -1.77
C ILE A 63 1.74 10.83 -2.35
N ASP A 64 1.09 11.61 -1.49
CA ASP A 64 0.29 12.77 -1.89
C ASP A 64 1.16 14.03 -1.95
N VAL A 65 1.83 14.22 -3.09
CA VAL A 65 2.81 15.29 -3.29
C VAL A 65 2.15 16.66 -3.19
N GLU A 66 0.94 16.80 -3.71
CA GLU A 66 0.22 18.08 -3.70
C GLU A 66 -0.12 18.54 -2.28
N LYS A 67 -0.58 17.62 -1.41
CA LYS A 67 -0.95 17.99 -0.04
C LYS A 67 0.23 18.01 0.94
N SER A 68 1.22 17.13 0.75
CA SER A 68 2.30 16.95 1.72
C SER A 68 3.60 17.65 1.34
N GLY A 69 3.79 17.95 0.04
CA GLY A 69 5.09 18.37 -0.50
C GLY A 69 6.16 17.26 -0.51
N VAL A 70 5.83 16.05 -0.05
CA VAL A 70 6.73 14.91 0.01
C VAL A 70 6.61 14.10 -1.28
N THR A 71 7.75 13.71 -1.83
CA THR A 71 7.90 12.81 -2.98
C THR A 71 8.55 11.50 -2.54
N ALA A 72 8.42 10.45 -3.34
CA ALA A 72 9.18 9.22 -3.19
C ALA A 72 10.70 9.49 -3.21
N SER A 73 11.13 10.45 -4.02
CA SER A 73 12.54 10.86 -4.10
C SER A 73 13.02 11.50 -2.80
N THR A 74 12.20 12.35 -2.15
CA THR A 74 12.56 12.97 -0.86
C THR A 74 12.55 11.98 0.30
N LEU A 75 11.68 10.95 0.26
CA LEU A 75 11.73 9.85 1.24
C LEU A 75 12.99 8.99 1.06
N GLY A 76 13.47 8.88 -0.18
CA GLY A 76 14.61 8.05 -0.53
C GLY A 76 14.34 6.55 -0.34
N LYS A 77 15.35 5.73 -0.60
CA LYS A 77 15.26 4.27 -0.48
C LYS A 77 14.87 3.84 0.94
N GLU A 78 15.51 4.44 1.94
CA GLU A 78 15.31 4.09 3.35
C GLU A 78 13.89 4.40 3.82
N GLY A 79 13.36 5.59 3.53
CA GLY A 79 11.99 5.94 3.89
C GLY A 79 10.95 5.08 3.18
N LEU A 80 11.19 4.70 1.91
CA LEU A 80 10.30 3.79 1.20
C LEU A 80 10.34 2.37 1.80
N LEU A 81 11.51 1.88 2.25
CA LEU A 81 11.61 0.60 2.94
C LEU A 81 10.91 0.63 4.32
N GLU A 82 11.07 1.71 5.08
CA GLU A 82 10.37 1.90 6.36
C GLU A 82 8.84 1.89 6.18
N LEU A 83 8.35 2.54 5.11
CA LEU A 83 6.94 2.53 4.74
C LEU A 83 6.44 1.11 4.42
N VAL A 84 7.22 0.33 3.67
CA VAL A 84 6.90 -1.05 3.33
C VAL A 84 6.84 -1.94 4.58
N GLU A 85 7.78 -1.79 5.52
CA GLU A 85 7.78 -2.54 6.78
C GLU A 85 6.59 -2.15 7.67
N SER A 86 6.23 -0.87 7.71
CA SER A 86 5.04 -0.37 8.42
C SER A 86 3.76 -0.99 7.84
N LEU A 87 3.66 -1.09 6.51
CA LEU A 87 2.54 -1.75 5.83
C LEU A 87 2.50 -3.25 6.13
N LYS A 88 3.63 -3.95 6.14
CA LYS A 88 3.69 -5.39 6.46
C LYS A 88 3.27 -5.67 7.90
N THR A 89 3.58 -4.77 8.81
CA THR A 89 3.14 -4.84 10.21
C THR A 89 1.63 -4.64 10.32
N LYS A 90 1.09 -3.66 9.59
CA LYS A 90 -0.35 -3.33 9.62
C LYS A 90 -1.23 -4.34 8.87
N LEU A 91 -0.82 -4.74 7.67
CA LEU A 91 -1.56 -5.58 6.74
C LEU A 91 -1.00 -7.01 6.76
N LYS A 92 -1.45 -7.80 7.73
CA LYS A 92 -0.95 -9.17 7.91
C LYS A 92 -1.08 -10.01 6.63
N GLY A 93 0.04 -10.56 6.16
CA GLY A 93 0.09 -11.45 5.00
C GLY A 93 0.18 -10.73 3.64
N VAL A 94 0.36 -9.40 3.64
CA VAL A 94 0.76 -8.68 2.42
C VAL A 94 2.15 -9.15 1.98
N GLU A 95 2.34 -9.35 0.67
CA GLU A 95 3.63 -9.66 0.08
C GLU A 95 4.14 -8.43 -0.68
N GLU A 96 5.45 -8.16 -0.64
CA GLU A 96 6.06 -6.99 -1.28
C GLU A 96 5.73 -6.86 -2.77
N ARG A 97 5.62 -7.99 -3.49
CA ARG A 97 5.26 -8.02 -4.91
C ARG A 97 3.86 -7.48 -5.21
N ASP A 98 3.00 -7.43 -4.20
CA ASP A 98 1.63 -6.91 -4.29
C ASP A 98 1.53 -5.47 -3.77
N ILE A 99 2.65 -4.85 -3.37
CA ILE A 99 2.70 -3.44 -2.94
C ILE A 99 3.22 -2.59 -4.10
N TYR A 100 2.36 -1.71 -4.58
CA TYR A 100 2.61 -0.77 -5.67
C TYR A 100 2.78 0.63 -5.07
N ILE A 101 3.85 1.33 -5.44
CA ILE A 101 4.19 2.66 -4.92
C ILE A 101 3.94 3.68 -6.03
N MET A 102 3.12 4.69 -5.73
CA MET A 102 2.73 5.75 -6.64
C MET A 102 2.87 7.11 -5.98
N GLU A 103 3.10 8.12 -6.80
CA GLU A 103 2.95 9.52 -6.44
C GLU A 103 1.66 10.09 -7.02
N LEU A 104 0.99 10.93 -6.23
CA LEU A 104 -0.16 11.72 -6.63
C LEU A 104 0.24 13.17 -6.82
N LEU A 105 0.02 13.66 -8.04
CA LEU A 105 0.12 15.07 -8.41
C LEU A 105 -1.28 15.50 -8.87
N GLY A 106 -2.10 15.97 -7.94
CA GLY A 106 -3.52 16.19 -8.16
C GLY A 106 -4.24 14.92 -8.60
N LYS A 107 -4.85 14.96 -9.79
CA LYS A 107 -5.57 13.81 -10.36
C LYS A 107 -4.65 12.80 -11.06
N LYS A 108 -3.37 13.13 -11.26
CA LYS A 108 -2.42 12.29 -11.97
C LYS A 108 -1.77 11.30 -11.01
N ARG A 109 -1.72 10.03 -11.42
CA ARG A 109 -1.03 8.95 -10.72
C ARG A 109 0.24 8.60 -11.48
N ASN A 110 1.39 8.78 -10.85
CA ASN A 110 2.68 8.37 -11.40
C ASN A 110 3.12 7.08 -10.70
N MET A 111 3.32 6.02 -11.48
CA MET A 111 3.85 4.76 -10.96
C MET A 111 5.36 4.92 -10.72
N ILE A 112 5.79 4.71 -9.48
CA ILE A 112 7.22 4.75 -9.10
C ILE A 112 7.83 3.35 -9.25
N GLY A 113 7.13 2.33 -8.75
CA GLY A 113 7.63 0.96 -8.77
C GLY A 113 6.87 0.07 -7.79
N ARG A 114 7.39 -1.13 -7.57
CA ARG A 114 6.90 -2.06 -6.55
C ARG A 114 7.87 -2.10 -5.38
N ALA A 115 7.37 -2.55 -4.22
CA ALA A 115 8.24 -2.73 -3.06
C ALA A 115 9.40 -3.71 -3.33
N THR A 116 9.23 -4.68 -4.25
CA THR A 116 10.31 -5.58 -4.66
C THR A 116 11.47 -4.89 -5.36
N ASP A 117 11.22 -3.73 -5.98
CA ASP A 117 12.22 -3.00 -6.76
C ASP A 117 13.12 -2.14 -5.86
N LEU A 118 12.78 -2.03 -4.58
CA LEU A 118 13.55 -1.32 -3.55
C LEU A 118 14.66 -2.18 -2.94
N LYS A 119 14.87 -3.42 -3.39
CA LYS A 119 15.93 -4.30 -2.87
C LYS A 119 17.24 -4.05 -3.61
#